data_AF-A0AAN7ZQ78-F1
#
_entry.id   AF-A0AAN7ZQ78-F1
#
_cell.length_a   1.000
_cell.length_b   1.000
_cell.length_c   1.000
_cell.angle_alpha   90.00
_cell.angle_beta   90.00
_cell.angle_gamma   90.00
#
_symmetry.space_group_name_H-M   'P 1'
#
loop_
_entity.id
_entity.type
_entity.pdbx_description
1 polymer ?
#
loop_
_entity_poly.entity_id
_entity_poly.type
_entity_poly.pdbx_seq_one_letter_code
_entity_poly.pdbx_strand_id
1 'polypeptide(L)'
;MSTQKGNTKRCRAQKYQNRSSFKNNLNDTSHRTKFINNIQVAKVCERCKEIIEWKIKYKKYKPLTQPKKCVKCEQRTVRHAYHTMCIDCGNKLKVCTKCGEGKEIIEGTTDPKEQIKLDVEMQDLLKSLSERKRRTFMRHMNKQVKENDPELQDNRAKLIDKLNMLKVADDDLDDFSDFDDLSD
;
A
#
# COMPACT_ATOMS: atom_id res chain seq x y z
N MET A 1 -38.30 -37.55 20.48
CA MET A 1 -37.43 -36.47 19.99
C MET A 1 -36.02 -37.03 19.83
N SER A 2 -35.47 -37.05 18.60
CA SER A 2 -34.15 -37.64 18.33
C SER A 2 -33.03 -36.77 18.89
N THR A 3 -32.15 -37.37 19.71
CA THR A 3 -30.97 -36.74 20.33
C THR A 3 -29.68 -36.97 19.55
N GLN A 4 -29.77 -37.50 18.33
CA GLN A 4 -28.58 -37.83 17.54
C GLN A 4 -27.90 -36.55 17.03
N LYS A 5 -26.72 -36.23 17.58
CA LYS A 5 -25.81 -35.24 17.00
C LYS A 5 -25.48 -35.69 15.58
N GLY A 6 -26.00 -34.98 14.59
CA GLY A 6 -25.78 -35.29 13.17
C GLY A 6 -24.29 -35.45 12.88
N ASN A 7 -23.97 -36.41 12.00
CA ASN A 7 -22.61 -36.85 11.66
C ASN A 7 -21.65 -35.66 11.44
N THR A 8 -20.87 -35.30 12.48
CA THR A 8 -20.00 -34.11 12.50
C THR A 8 -18.72 -34.30 11.68
N LYS A 9 -18.45 -35.52 11.21
CA LYS A 9 -17.30 -35.86 10.40
C LYS A 9 -17.77 -36.13 8.96
N ARG A 10 -17.56 -35.18 8.05
CA ARG A 10 -17.74 -35.41 6.61
C ARG A 10 -16.69 -36.42 6.15
N CYS A 11 -17.12 -37.61 5.71
CA CYS A 11 -16.20 -38.62 5.15
C CYS A 11 -15.75 -38.30 3.71
N ARG A 12 -16.57 -37.54 2.96
CA ARG A 12 -16.27 -37.18 1.56
C ARG A 12 -15.68 -35.78 1.46
N ALA A 13 -14.66 -35.65 0.60
CA ALA A 13 -14.15 -34.35 0.20
C ALA A 13 -15.24 -33.51 -0.49
N GLN A 14 -15.06 -32.19 -0.48
CA GLN A 14 -16.02 -31.30 -1.10
C GLN A 14 -16.04 -31.51 -2.63
N LYS A 15 -17.24 -31.81 -3.16
CA LYS A 15 -17.46 -32.21 -4.57
C LYS A 15 -16.99 -31.16 -5.57
N TYR A 16 -17.17 -29.88 -5.23
CA TYR A 16 -16.80 -28.76 -6.09
C TYR A 16 -15.64 -28.01 -5.44
N GLN A 17 -14.44 -28.24 -5.97
CA GLN A 17 -13.21 -27.55 -5.57
C GLN A 17 -12.90 -26.42 -6.55
N ASN A 18 -12.31 -25.34 -6.04
CA ASN A 18 -11.85 -24.24 -6.89
C ASN A 18 -10.64 -24.71 -7.71
N ARG A 19 -10.67 -24.49 -9.04
CA ARG A 19 -9.55 -24.83 -9.93
C ARG A 19 -8.37 -23.86 -9.79
N SER A 20 -8.66 -22.61 -9.45
CA SER A 20 -7.66 -21.56 -9.24
C SER A 20 -7.93 -20.83 -7.94
N SER A 21 -6.87 -20.26 -7.36
CA SER A 21 -7.00 -19.40 -6.18
C SER A 21 -7.65 -18.07 -6.55
N PHE A 22 -8.38 -17.49 -5.60
CA PHE A 22 -8.98 -16.18 -5.77
C PHE A 22 -7.89 -15.12 -5.99
N LYS A 23 -8.02 -14.33 -7.06
CA LYS A 23 -7.15 -13.20 -7.38
C LYS A 23 -7.95 -11.91 -7.27
N ASN A 24 -7.53 -11.04 -6.35
CA ASN A 24 -8.17 -9.75 -6.11
C ASN A 24 -8.20 -8.87 -7.39
N ASN A 25 -7.08 -8.85 -8.12
CA ASN A 25 -6.86 -7.99 -9.28
C ASN A 25 -7.44 -8.51 -10.60
N LEU A 26 -8.15 -9.65 -10.61
CA LEU A 26 -8.61 -10.26 -11.86
C LEU A 26 -9.62 -9.38 -12.62
N ASN A 27 -10.56 -8.78 -11.91
CA ASN A 27 -11.65 -8.00 -12.51
C ASN A 27 -11.65 -6.52 -12.07
N ASP A 28 -10.79 -6.14 -11.13
CA ASP A 28 -10.77 -4.82 -10.52
C ASP A 28 -9.32 -4.36 -10.40
N THR A 29 -8.95 -3.52 -11.34
CA THR A 29 -7.61 -2.95 -11.48
C THR A 29 -7.55 -1.52 -10.96
N SER A 30 -8.55 -1.09 -10.17
CA SER A 30 -8.64 0.27 -9.65
C SER A 30 -7.41 0.66 -8.82
N HIS A 31 -7.08 1.95 -8.81
CA HIS A 31 -6.00 2.49 -7.99
C HIS A 31 -6.17 2.16 -6.51
N ARG A 32 -7.42 2.14 -6.03
CA ARG A 32 -7.76 1.75 -4.65
C ARG A 32 -7.37 0.30 -4.36
N THR A 33 -7.68 -0.62 -5.27
CA THR A 33 -7.34 -2.04 -5.11
C THR A 33 -5.82 -2.26 -5.18
N LYS A 34 -5.11 -1.56 -6.07
CA LYS A 34 -3.65 -1.56 -6.11
C LYS A 34 -3.05 -1.06 -4.79
N PHE A 35 -3.54 0.06 -4.26
CA PHE A 35 -3.11 0.60 -2.98
C PHE A 35 -3.32 -0.41 -1.84
N ILE A 36 -4.49 -1.04 -1.75
CA ILE A 36 -4.80 -2.03 -0.71
C ILE A 36 -3.89 -3.26 -0.80
N ASN A 37 -3.57 -3.73 -2.01
CA ASN A 37 -2.67 -4.87 -2.21
C ASN A 37 -1.22 -4.55 -1.82
N ASN A 38 -0.81 -3.29 -1.93
CA ASN A 38 0.54 -2.83 -1.56
C ASN A 38 0.69 -2.55 -0.05
N ILE A 39 -0.39 -2.67 0.75
CA ILE A 39 -0.30 -2.43 2.20
C ILE A 39 0.55 -3.54 2.84
N GLN A 40 1.71 -3.16 3.37
CA GLN A 40 2.53 -4.04 4.20
C GLN A 40 2.02 -4.03 5.65
N VAL A 41 1.67 -5.22 6.15
CA VAL A 41 1.20 -5.39 7.52
C VAL A 41 2.41 -5.55 8.44
N ALA A 42 2.65 -4.58 9.33
CA ALA A 42 3.81 -4.54 10.23
C ALA A 42 3.40 -4.43 11.71
N LYS A 43 4.32 -4.75 12.63
CA LYS A 43 4.15 -4.59 14.10
C LYS A 43 2.94 -5.33 14.66
N VAL A 44 2.68 -6.51 14.11
CA VAL A 44 1.66 -7.46 14.56
C VAL A 44 2.26 -8.85 14.72
N CYS A 45 1.61 -9.72 15.50
CA CYS A 45 1.97 -11.13 15.56
C CYS A 45 1.59 -11.86 14.26
N GLU A 46 2.22 -13.00 13.99
CA GLU A 46 2.01 -13.82 12.79
C GLU A 46 0.53 -14.13 12.52
N ARG A 47 -0.18 -14.64 13.53
CA ARG A 47 -1.63 -14.89 13.45
C ARG A 47 -2.42 -13.65 13.03
N CYS A 48 -2.07 -12.47 13.56
CA CYS A 48 -2.78 -11.24 13.21
C CYS A 48 -2.42 -10.76 11.81
N LYS A 49 -1.17 -10.96 11.38
CA LYS A 49 -0.70 -10.69 10.03
C LYS A 49 -1.51 -11.47 9.00
N GLU A 50 -1.60 -12.79 9.16
CA GLU A 50 -2.37 -13.68 8.28
C GLU A 50 -3.85 -13.25 8.17
N ILE A 51 -4.47 -12.86 9.30
CA ILE A 51 -5.87 -12.41 9.29
C ILE A 51 -6.04 -11.13 8.46
N ILE A 52 -5.10 -10.18 8.56
CA ILE A 52 -5.18 -8.92 7.81
C ILE A 52 -4.85 -9.17 6.34
N GLU A 53 -3.81 -9.94 6.03
CA GLU A 53 -3.43 -10.31 4.67
C GLU A 53 -4.54 -11.10 3.97
N TRP A 54 -5.22 -12.00 4.68
CA TRP A 54 -6.40 -12.68 4.17
C TRP A 54 -7.51 -11.69 3.81
N LYS A 55 -7.76 -10.67 4.65
CA LYS A 55 -8.73 -9.62 4.34
C LYS A 55 -8.34 -8.84 3.09
N ILE A 56 -7.05 -8.55 2.90
CA ILE A 56 -6.53 -7.88 1.70
C ILE A 56 -6.74 -8.78 0.47
N LYS A 57 -6.29 -10.04 0.54
CA LYS A 57 -6.36 -11.04 -0.53
C LYS A 57 -7.79 -11.27 -1.02
N TYR A 58 -8.77 -11.29 -0.11
CA TYR A 58 -10.17 -11.57 -0.43
C TYR A 58 -11.07 -10.33 -0.53
N LYS A 59 -10.50 -9.12 -0.70
CA LYS A 59 -11.25 -7.85 -0.78
C LYS A 59 -12.18 -7.56 0.41
N LYS A 60 -11.88 -8.10 1.59
CA LYS A 60 -12.61 -7.85 2.84
C LYS A 60 -11.94 -6.78 3.70
N TYR A 61 -10.83 -6.21 3.24
CA TYR A 61 -10.12 -5.13 3.92
C TYR A 61 -10.90 -3.82 3.82
N LYS A 62 -11.08 -3.14 4.96
CA LYS A 62 -11.79 -1.86 5.05
C LYS A 62 -10.81 -0.84 5.60
N PRO A 63 -10.28 0.08 4.78
CA PRO A 63 -9.39 1.13 5.27
C PRO A 63 -10.16 2.06 6.22
N LEU A 64 -9.42 2.72 7.12
CA LEU A 64 -9.98 3.76 7.97
C LEU A 64 -10.11 5.07 7.17
N THR A 65 -11.23 5.76 7.32
CA THR A 65 -11.40 7.13 6.81
C THR A 65 -10.83 8.17 7.78
N GLN A 66 -10.92 7.89 9.08
CA GLN A 66 -10.39 8.74 10.15
C GLN A 66 -9.56 7.89 11.14
N PRO A 67 -8.53 8.48 11.78
CA PRO A 67 -7.76 7.79 12.81
C PRO A 67 -8.62 7.34 13.98
N LYS A 68 -8.39 6.11 14.46
CA LYS A 68 -9.11 5.53 15.61
C LYS A 68 -8.42 5.89 16.94
N LYS A 69 -9.21 5.95 18.02
CA LYS A 69 -8.70 6.09 19.41
C LYS A 69 -7.86 4.87 19.78
N CYS A 70 -6.65 5.11 20.27
CA CYS A 70 -5.76 4.08 20.80
C CYS A 70 -6.23 3.61 22.18
N VAL A 71 -6.16 2.30 22.45
CA VAL A 71 -6.52 1.73 23.77
C VAL A 71 -5.57 2.16 24.89
N LYS A 72 -4.28 2.45 24.59
CA LYS A 72 -3.28 2.73 25.63
C LYS A 72 -3.07 4.22 25.92
N CYS A 73 -2.91 5.04 24.88
CA CYS A 73 -2.69 6.48 25.05
C CYS A 73 -3.97 7.30 24.93
N GLU A 74 -5.10 6.68 24.56
CA GLU A 74 -6.40 7.34 24.42
C GLU A 74 -6.48 8.48 23.39
N GLN A 75 -5.42 8.70 22.62
CA GLN A 75 -5.39 9.66 21.53
C GLN A 75 -5.85 9.01 20.22
N ARG A 76 -6.35 9.82 19.28
CA ARG A 76 -6.74 9.37 17.92
C ARG A 76 -5.52 9.21 17.01
N THR A 77 -4.62 8.30 17.35
CA THR A 77 -3.33 8.10 16.66
C THR A 77 -3.27 6.83 15.83
N VAL A 78 -4.30 5.96 15.89
CA VAL A 78 -4.31 4.70 15.14
C VAL A 78 -4.70 4.96 13.67
N ARG A 79 -3.69 4.98 12.79
CA ARG A 79 -3.87 5.18 11.34
C ARG A 79 -4.11 3.89 10.56
N HIS A 80 -3.61 2.76 11.06
CA HIS A 80 -3.71 1.47 10.38
C HIS A 80 -5.05 0.78 10.70
N ALA A 81 -5.73 0.27 9.67
CA ALA A 81 -7.01 -0.41 9.87
C ALA A 81 -6.83 -1.74 10.62
N TYR A 82 -7.83 -2.13 11.40
CA TYR A 82 -7.82 -3.34 12.24
C TYR A 82 -6.82 -3.33 13.41
N HIS A 83 -6.14 -2.22 13.66
CA HIS A 83 -5.28 -2.04 14.82
C HIS A 83 -6.09 -1.46 15.98
N THR A 84 -5.74 -1.85 17.22
CA THR A 84 -6.37 -1.36 18.45
C THR A 84 -5.46 -0.37 19.18
N MET A 85 -4.15 -0.47 18.97
CA MET A 85 -3.16 0.41 19.56
C MET A 85 -2.36 1.18 18.52
N CYS A 86 -1.80 2.30 18.95
CA CYS A 86 -0.87 3.10 18.18
C CYS A 86 0.49 2.38 18.03
N ILE A 87 1.25 2.70 16.98
CA ILE A 87 2.57 2.10 16.75
C ILE A 87 3.51 2.45 17.90
N ASP A 88 3.50 3.70 18.36
CA ASP A 88 4.35 4.16 19.47
C ASP A 88 4.07 3.38 20.77
N CYS A 89 2.78 3.10 21.01
CA CYS A 89 2.28 2.34 22.14
C CYS A 89 2.73 0.88 22.04
N GLY A 90 2.63 0.29 20.85
CA GLY A 90 3.10 -1.07 20.56
C GLY A 90 4.61 -1.20 20.71
N ASN A 91 5.39 -0.20 20.28
CA ASN A 91 6.84 -0.17 20.41
C ASN A 91 7.29 -0.05 21.87
N LYS A 92 6.67 0.85 22.65
CA LYS A 92 6.99 1.02 24.09
C LYS A 92 6.71 -0.24 24.90
N LEU A 93 5.60 -0.91 24.62
CA LEU A 93 5.17 -2.10 25.37
C LEU A 93 5.67 -3.42 24.75
N LYS A 94 6.24 -3.39 23.55
CA LYS A 94 6.64 -4.56 22.75
C LYS A 94 5.51 -5.61 22.65
N VAL A 95 4.29 -5.16 22.33
CA VAL A 95 3.12 -6.03 22.11
C VAL A 95 2.50 -5.82 20.75
N CYS A 96 1.75 -6.82 20.27
CA CYS A 96 1.02 -6.73 19.01
C CYS A 96 0.01 -5.57 19.04
N THR A 97 0.08 -4.68 18.05
CA THR A 97 -0.81 -3.50 17.92
C THR A 97 -2.27 -3.83 17.60
N LYS A 98 -2.59 -5.11 17.29
CA LYS A 98 -3.95 -5.60 17.01
C LYS A 98 -4.55 -6.34 18.20
N CYS A 99 -3.90 -7.40 18.70
CA CYS A 99 -4.44 -8.21 19.81
C CYS A 99 -3.95 -7.77 21.20
N GLY A 100 -2.89 -6.98 21.31
CA GLY A 100 -2.33 -6.54 22.59
C GLY A 100 -1.51 -7.61 23.33
N GLU A 101 -1.31 -8.78 22.74
CA GLU A 101 -0.52 -9.87 23.33
C GLU A 101 0.97 -9.68 23.01
N GLY A 102 1.84 -9.97 23.99
CA GLY A 102 3.30 -9.99 23.85
C GLY A 102 3.83 -11.28 23.20
N LYS A 103 3.30 -11.62 22.02
CA LYS A 103 3.81 -12.70 21.17
C LYS A 103 4.91 -12.18 20.26
N GLU A 104 5.68 -13.08 19.63
CA GLU A 104 6.67 -12.71 18.62
C GLU A 104 6.06 -11.75 17.60
N ILE A 105 6.60 -10.53 17.58
CA ILE A 105 6.16 -9.47 16.69
C ILE A 105 7.00 -9.60 15.43
N ILE A 106 6.34 -9.79 14.29
CA ILE A 106 7.03 -9.71 13.01
C ILE A 106 7.31 -8.23 12.79
N GLU A 107 8.56 -7.84 12.98
CA GLU A 107 9.02 -6.53 12.55
C GLU A 107 9.04 -6.53 11.02
N GLY A 108 8.46 -5.48 10.42
CA GLY A 108 8.57 -5.30 8.97
C GLY A 108 10.04 -5.07 8.66
N THR A 109 10.69 -6.08 8.11
CA THR A 109 12.08 -6.02 7.64
C THR A 109 12.15 -5.02 6.50
N THR A 110 12.63 -3.83 6.81
CA THR A 110 13.74 -3.31 6.02
C THR A 110 14.88 -3.28 7.02
N ASP A 111 15.72 -4.31 6.99
CA ASP A 111 16.92 -4.25 7.82
C ASP A 111 17.65 -2.96 7.46
N PRO A 112 18.16 -2.18 8.43
CA PRO A 112 18.85 -0.93 8.13
C PRO A 112 20.01 -1.15 7.15
N LYS A 113 20.60 -2.36 7.14
CA LYS A 113 21.62 -2.79 6.17
C LYS A 113 21.08 -2.91 4.74
N GLU A 114 19.86 -3.40 4.55
CA GLU A 114 19.24 -3.52 3.24
C GLU A 114 18.86 -2.16 2.68
N GLN A 115 18.37 -1.24 3.52
CA GLN A 115 18.11 0.15 3.11
C GLN A 115 19.39 0.83 2.61
N ILE A 116 20.47 0.72 3.38
CA ILE A 116 21.78 1.28 3.00
C ILE A 116 22.25 0.68 1.67
N LYS A 117 22.09 -0.63 1.47
CA LYS A 117 22.47 -1.29 0.22
C LYS A 117 21.65 -0.77 -0.97
N LEU A 118 20.33 -0.65 -0.81
CA LEU A 118 19.43 -0.11 -1.84
C LEU A 118 19.75 1.36 -2.16
N ASP A 119 20.11 2.17 -1.16
CA ASP A 119 20.50 3.56 -1.35
C ASP A 119 21.83 3.67 -2.13
N VAL A 120 22.79 2.79 -1.87
CA VAL A 120 24.04 2.71 -2.63
C VAL A 120 23.77 2.29 -4.08
N GLU A 121 22.98 1.25 -4.29
CA GLU A 121 22.57 0.79 -5.62
C GLU A 121 21.84 1.88 -6.41
N MET A 122 20.95 2.63 -5.75
CA MET A 122 20.26 3.79 -6.34
C MET A 122 21.25 4.90 -6.71
N GLN A 123 22.24 5.21 -5.87
CA GLN A 123 23.26 6.21 -6.17
C GLN A 123 24.13 5.81 -7.37
N ASP A 124 24.44 4.52 -7.51
CA ASP A 124 25.23 4.03 -8.63
C ASP A 124 24.46 4.04 -9.95
N LEU A 125 23.17 3.68 -9.92
CA LEU A 125 22.26 3.87 -11.05
C LEU A 125 22.17 5.34 -11.49
N LEU A 126 22.16 6.29 -10.55
CA LEU A 126 22.16 7.72 -10.88
C LEU A 126 23.47 8.19 -11.50
N LYS A 127 24.61 7.58 -11.14
CA LYS A 127 25.91 7.89 -11.73
C LYS A 127 26.04 7.32 -13.14
N SER A 128 25.41 6.19 -13.44
CA SER A 128 25.43 5.58 -14.78
C SER A 128 24.52 6.28 -15.79
N LEU A 129 23.58 7.11 -15.34
CA LEU A 129 22.70 7.88 -16.22
C LEU A 129 23.39 9.13 -16.76
N SER A 130 23.04 9.53 -17.99
CA SER A 130 23.49 10.80 -18.57
C SER A 130 23.04 11.99 -17.74
N GLU A 131 23.83 13.07 -17.75
CA GLU A 131 23.60 14.22 -16.87
C GLU A 131 22.19 14.82 -17.05
N ARG A 132 21.68 14.88 -18.28
CA ARG A 132 20.33 15.35 -18.59
C ARG A 132 19.25 14.52 -17.88
N LYS A 133 19.38 13.18 -17.91
CA LYS A 133 18.47 12.22 -17.26
C LYS A 133 18.59 12.27 -15.73
N ARG A 134 19.82 12.37 -15.22
CA ARG A 134 20.09 12.54 -13.78
C ARG A 134 19.46 13.83 -13.24
N ARG A 135 19.63 14.97 -13.93
CA ARG A 135 19.03 16.27 -13.55
C ARG A 135 17.51 16.24 -13.58
N THR A 136 16.89 15.57 -14.56
CA THR A 136 15.43 15.39 -14.60
C THR A 136 14.92 14.54 -13.45
N PHE A 137 15.59 13.43 -13.15
CA PHE A 137 15.26 12.59 -11.99
C PHE A 137 15.36 13.35 -10.66
N MET A 138 16.46 14.08 -10.43
CA MET A 138 16.64 14.90 -9.22
C MET A 138 15.57 16.00 -9.09
N ARG A 139 15.17 16.63 -10.20
CA ARG A 139 14.05 17.58 -10.21
C ARG A 139 12.73 16.91 -9.82
N HIS A 140 12.46 15.71 -10.33
CA HIS A 140 11.25 14.95 -10.00
C HIS A 140 11.23 14.54 -8.53
N MET A 141 12.35 14.06 -7.98
CA MET A 141 12.49 13.71 -6.56
C MET A 141 12.33 14.94 -5.65
N ASN A 142 13.03 16.05 -5.93
CA ASN A 142 12.90 17.28 -5.16
C ASN A 142 11.49 17.89 -5.25
N LYS A 143 10.77 17.66 -6.36
CA LYS A 143 9.36 18.04 -6.51
C LYS A 143 8.46 17.19 -5.60
N GLN A 144 8.65 15.87 -5.54
CA GLN A 144 7.89 15.02 -4.61
C GLN A 144 8.18 15.31 -3.14
N VAL A 145 9.41 15.70 -2.80
CA VAL A 145 9.76 16.16 -1.44
C VAL A 145 9.06 17.48 -1.11
N LYS A 146 8.99 18.43 -2.06
CA LYS A 146 8.26 19.71 -1.90
C LYS A 146 6.74 19.57 -1.92
N GLU A 147 6.18 18.54 -2.55
CA GLU A 147 4.74 18.25 -2.57
C GLU A 147 4.21 17.66 -1.24
N ASN A 148 5.09 17.37 -0.28
CA ASN A 148 4.72 16.98 1.09
C ASN A 148 4.55 18.17 2.07
N ASP A 149 4.57 19.42 1.58
CA ASP A 149 4.19 20.60 2.36
C ASP A 149 2.65 20.76 2.43
N PRO A 150 2.02 20.91 3.62
CA PRO A 150 0.56 20.91 3.79
C PRO A 150 -0.17 22.02 3.03
N GLU A 151 0.49 23.15 2.77
CA GLU A 151 -0.12 24.37 2.23
C GLU A 151 -0.29 24.33 0.69
N LEU A 152 0.45 23.45 -0.01
CA LEU A 152 0.40 23.34 -1.48
C LEU A 152 -0.62 22.30 -1.98
N GLN A 153 -1.24 21.51 -1.09
CA GLN A 153 -2.27 20.54 -1.46
C GLN A 153 -3.55 21.22 -1.97
N ASP A 154 -3.91 22.36 -1.37
CA ASP A 154 -5.09 23.15 -1.75
C ASP A 154 -4.89 23.86 -3.10
N ASN A 155 -3.65 24.27 -3.37
CA ASN A 155 -3.25 24.86 -4.66
C ASN A 155 -3.17 23.80 -5.76
N ARG A 156 -2.77 22.56 -5.43
CA ARG A 156 -2.76 21.43 -6.36
C ARG A 156 -4.18 21.04 -6.78
N ALA A 157 -5.15 21.02 -5.85
CA ALA A 157 -6.55 20.77 -6.18
C ALA A 157 -7.11 21.81 -7.14
N LYS A 158 -6.85 23.11 -6.88
CA LYS A 158 -7.27 24.22 -7.76
C LYS A 158 -6.59 24.18 -9.13
N LEU A 159 -5.32 23.79 -9.19
CA LEU A 159 -4.58 23.67 -10.45
C LEU A 159 -5.03 22.45 -11.26
N ILE A 160 -5.38 21.35 -10.60
CA ILE A 160 -5.96 20.14 -11.23
C ILE A 160 -7.37 20.45 -11.78
N ASP A 161 -8.20 21.19 -11.05
CA ASP A 161 -9.50 21.64 -11.57
C ASP A 161 -9.34 22.57 -12.78
N LYS A 162 -8.38 23.49 -12.75
CA LYS A 162 -8.08 24.38 -13.88
C LYS A 162 -7.54 23.63 -15.10
N LEU A 163 -6.70 22.60 -14.88
CA LEU A 163 -6.22 21.70 -15.93
C LEU A 163 -7.34 20.81 -16.49
N ASN A 164 -8.27 20.36 -15.64
CA ASN A 164 -9.43 19.59 -16.07
C ASN A 164 -10.43 20.46 -16.85
N MET A 165 -10.55 21.76 -16.52
CA MET A 165 -11.33 22.71 -17.32
C MET A 165 -10.68 23.03 -18.67
N LEU A 166 -9.34 23.07 -18.76
CA LEU A 166 -8.63 23.25 -20.05
C LEU A 166 -8.62 21.97 -20.91
N LYS A 167 -8.52 20.79 -20.30
CA LYS A 167 -8.56 19.49 -21.00
C LYS A 167 -9.88 19.16 -21.70
N VAL A 168 -10.93 19.96 -21.51
CA VAL A 168 -12.16 19.86 -22.32
C VAL A 168 -11.94 20.43 -23.74
N ALA A 169 -10.81 21.08 -24.02
CA ALA A 169 -10.50 21.69 -25.31
C ALA A 169 -9.40 21.00 -26.14
N ASP A 170 -8.70 19.99 -25.62
CA ASP A 170 -7.51 19.38 -26.25
C ASP A 170 -7.63 17.86 -26.46
N ASP A 171 -8.77 17.39 -26.99
CA ASP A 171 -9.01 15.98 -27.36
C ASP A 171 -8.43 15.59 -28.74
N ASP A 172 -7.48 16.35 -29.28
CA ASP A 172 -6.73 15.99 -30.49
C ASP A 172 -5.23 16.18 -30.23
N LEU A 173 -4.46 15.10 -30.05
CA LEU A 173 -3.02 14.99 -30.35
C LEU A 173 -2.52 13.56 -30.03
N ASP A 174 -3.03 12.59 -30.79
CA ASP A 174 -2.30 11.37 -31.11
C ASP A 174 -1.34 11.69 -32.27
N ASP A 175 -0.07 12.02 -32.00
CA ASP A 175 1.05 11.70 -32.92
C ASP A 175 2.43 12.00 -32.27
N PHE A 176 3.13 10.96 -31.83
CA PHE A 176 4.57 11.04 -31.63
C PHE A 176 5.21 9.72 -32.03
N SER A 177 5.08 9.42 -33.32
CA SER A 177 6.00 8.52 -34.01
C SER A 177 6.45 9.17 -35.31
N ASP A 178 7.77 9.18 -35.50
CA ASP A 178 8.49 9.39 -36.77
C ASP A 178 9.01 10.81 -37.05
N PHE A 179 10.26 11.05 -36.66
CA PHE A 179 11.15 11.96 -37.38
C PHE A 179 12.61 11.58 -37.09
N ASP A 180 13.01 10.41 -37.59
CA ASP A 180 14.39 10.18 -38.02
C ASP A 180 14.53 10.74 -39.45
N ASP A 181 15.73 11.23 -39.76
CA ASP A 181 16.27 11.45 -41.11
C ASP A 181 15.90 12.75 -41.85
N LEU A 182 16.82 13.74 -41.80
CA LEU A 182 17.36 14.36 -43.01
C LEU A 182 18.58 15.23 -42.67
N SER A 183 19.73 14.71 -43.10
CA SER A 183 20.96 15.43 -43.43
C SER A 183 20.71 16.56 -44.44
N ASP A 184 21.21 17.77 -44.15
CA ASP A 184 22.43 18.39 -44.73
C ASP A 184 22.69 19.74 -44.01
#